data_AF-A0A6P2HBG9-F1
#
_entry.id   AF-A0A6P2HBG9-F1
#
_cell.length_a   1.000
_cell.length_b   1.000
_cell.length_c   1.000
_cell.angle_alpha   90.00
_cell.angle_beta   90.00
_cell.angle_gamma   90.00
#
_symmetry.space_group_name_H-M   'P 1'
#
loop_
_entity.id
_entity.type
_entity.pdbx_description
1 polymer ?
#
loop_
_entity_poly.entity_id
_entity_poly.type
_entity_poly.pdbx_seq_one_letter_code
_entity_poly.pdbx_strand_id
1 'polypeptide(L)'
;MKSTPTIDNAFARKVCINLDRRPDRWEAMQRKFAEQNILTVERLSAVDARLVSVPESLSHMRPQDYGCTMSHLAAVKQAKAAGASEVLIFEDDAFFDADFAARFPEFIAQVPDDWHMLFLGAYHFTPPIPVAPNIVKAVETLTAHAYVVRDSLYDAFIAINENPPAINDRNNLVLQQTFNCYCFEPNLVGQESGYSDIMDEVMPEKPLTYSMPIPDGW
;
A
#
# COMPACT_ATOMS: atom_id res chain seq x y z
N MET A 1 -21.92 21.66 7.02
CA MET A 1 -20.44 21.56 7.04
C MET A 1 -20.10 20.16 6.57
N LYS A 2 -19.17 19.99 5.61
CA LYS A 2 -18.63 18.66 5.31
C LYS A 2 -17.84 18.20 6.54
N SER A 3 -18.00 16.96 6.96
CA SER A 3 -17.18 16.38 8.03
C SER A 3 -15.70 16.44 7.64
N THR A 4 -14.82 16.71 8.61
CA THR A 4 -13.38 16.60 8.39
C THR A 4 -13.04 15.20 7.88
N PRO A 5 -12.30 15.06 6.77
CA PRO A 5 -11.89 13.75 6.27
C PRO A 5 -11.08 12.97 7.31
N THR A 6 -11.38 11.68 7.46
CA THR A 6 -10.61 10.70 8.24
C THR A 6 -10.44 9.45 7.39
N ILE A 7 -9.55 8.53 7.76
CA ILE A 7 -9.41 7.26 7.02
C ILE A 7 -10.74 6.51 6.94
N ASP A 8 -11.51 6.50 8.03
CA ASP A 8 -12.77 5.79 8.10
C ASP A 8 -13.83 6.31 7.12
N ASN A 9 -13.85 7.62 6.86
CA ASN A 9 -14.85 8.26 5.98
C ASN A 9 -14.32 8.64 4.58
N ALA A 10 -13.00 8.63 4.37
CA ALA A 10 -12.37 8.96 3.09
C ALA A 10 -12.31 7.76 2.15
N PHE A 11 -12.30 6.53 2.68
CA PHE A 11 -12.19 5.31 1.90
C PHE A 11 -13.29 4.32 2.24
N ALA A 12 -13.95 3.79 1.20
CA ALA A 12 -15.04 2.83 1.31
C ALA A 12 -14.62 1.56 2.05
N ARG A 13 -13.45 1.00 1.71
CA ARG A 13 -12.91 -0.20 2.35
C ARG A 13 -11.48 -0.01 2.82
N LYS A 14 -11.15 -0.57 3.99
CA LYS A 14 -9.81 -0.52 4.57
C LYS A 14 -9.43 -1.91 5.06
N VAL A 15 -8.28 -2.41 4.63
CA VAL A 15 -7.78 -3.72 5.04
C VAL A 15 -6.32 -3.64 5.50
N CYS A 16 -5.95 -4.50 6.45
CA CYS A 16 -4.56 -4.75 6.83
C CYS A 16 -4.20 -6.19 6.50
N ILE A 17 -3.25 -6.39 5.59
CA ILE A 17 -2.70 -7.69 5.22
C ILE A 17 -1.81 -8.16 6.36
N ASN A 18 -2.12 -9.33 6.94
CA ASN A 18 -1.37 -9.90 8.04
C ASN A 18 -1.38 -11.43 7.97
N LEU A 19 -0.22 -12.06 8.19
CA LEU A 19 -0.13 -13.52 8.26
C LEU A 19 -0.84 -14.05 9.52
N ASP A 20 -1.61 -15.15 9.40
CA ASP A 20 -2.31 -15.78 10.55
C ASP A 20 -1.37 -16.18 11.68
N ARG A 21 -0.12 -16.49 11.34
CA ARG A 21 0.95 -16.84 12.28
C ARG A 21 1.70 -15.64 12.88
N ARG A 22 1.31 -14.40 12.56
CA ARG A 22 1.87 -13.15 13.09
C ARG A 22 0.82 -12.36 13.88
N PRO A 23 0.21 -12.95 14.93
CA PRO A 23 -0.74 -12.21 15.78
C PRO A 23 -0.08 -11.02 16.49
N ASP A 24 1.23 -11.11 16.76
CA ASP A 24 2.05 -10.03 17.33
C ASP A 24 1.99 -8.75 16.48
N ARG A 25 2.13 -8.88 15.16
CA ARG A 25 2.06 -7.74 14.23
C ARG A 25 0.64 -7.20 14.10
N TRP A 26 -0.36 -8.07 14.11
CA TRP A 26 -1.75 -7.64 14.10
C TRP A 26 -2.12 -6.84 15.36
N GLU A 27 -1.70 -7.29 16.54
CA GLU A 27 -1.87 -6.56 17.80
C GLU A 27 -1.11 -5.23 17.81
N ALA A 28 0.06 -5.15 17.18
CA ALA A 28 0.78 -3.90 16.99
C ALA A 28 0.02 -2.93 16.07
N MET A 29 -0.46 -3.39 14.92
CA MET A 29 -1.25 -2.56 13.99
C MET A 29 -2.55 -2.05 14.61
N GLN A 30 -3.28 -2.88 15.37
CA GLN A 30 -4.49 -2.44 16.07
C GLN A 30 -4.21 -1.29 17.03
N ARG A 31 -3.08 -1.32 17.75
CA ARG A 31 -2.67 -0.21 18.63
C ARG A 31 -2.38 1.06 17.83
N LYS A 32 -1.61 0.95 16.75
CA LYS A 32 -1.30 2.09 15.85
C LYS A 32 -2.57 2.69 15.24
N PHE A 33 -3.52 1.86 14.80
CA PHE A 33 -4.82 2.34 14.30
C PHE A 33 -5.60 3.07 15.39
N ALA A 34 -5.65 2.54 16.62
CA ALA A 34 -6.33 3.17 17.74
C ALA A 34 -5.69 4.52 18.11
N GLU A 35 -4.36 4.62 18.11
CA GLU A 35 -3.61 5.87 18.34
C GLU A 35 -3.99 6.96 17.33
N GLN A 36 -4.28 6.57 16.08
CA GLN A 36 -4.68 7.49 15.00
C GLN A 36 -6.21 7.64 14.84
N ASN A 37 -7.01 7.09 15.75
CA ASN A 37 -8.49 7.04 15.67
C ASN A 37 -9.02 6.43 14.35
N ILE A 38 -8.34 5.39 13.84
CA ILE A 38 -8.76 4.61 12.68
C ILE A 38 -9.49 3.37 13.19
N LEU A 39 -10.79 3.25 12.93
CA LEU A 39 -11.64 2.26 13.60
C LEU A 39 -12.15 1.15 12.70
N THR A 40 -12.12 1.36 11.37
CA THR A 40 -12.83 0.49 10.42
C THR A 40 -11.90 -0.29 9.49
N VAL A 41 -10.69 -0.61 9.96
CA VAL A 41 -9.75 -1.48 9.25
C VAL A 41 -10.09 -2.95 9.54
N GLU A 42 -10.34 -3.70 8.47
CA GLU A 42 -10.54 -5.15 8.54
C GLU A 42 -9.19 -5.88 8.44
N ARG A 43 -8.98 -6.92 9.24
CA ARG A 43 -7.85 -7.82 9.02
C ARG A 43 -8.09 -8.70 7.80
N LEU A 44 -7.14 -8.72 6.88
CA LEU A 44 -7.11 -9.64 5.75
C LEU A 44 -6.01 -10.68 5.98
N SER A 45 -6.38 -11.96 6.06
CA SER A 45 -5.41 -13.06 6.15
C SER A 45 -4.52 -13.07 4.92
N ALA A 46 -3.22 -12.84 5.14
CA ALA A 46 -2.21 -12.92 4.10
C ALA A 46 -2.00 -14.38 3.68
N VAL A 47 -1.66 -14.55 2.41
CA VAL A 47 -1.28 -15.83 1.82
C VAL A 47 0.11 -16.21 2.33
N ASP A 48 0.18 -17.21 3.21
CA ASP A 48 1.44 -17.68 3.77
C ASP A 48 2.21 -18.56 2.77
N ALA A 49 3.41 -18.12 2.39
CA ALA A 49 4.31 -18.84 1.50
C ALA A 49 4.61 -20.28 1.92
N ARG A 50 4.50 -20.59 3.22
CA ARG A 50 4.70 -21.94 3.77
C ARG A 50 3.53 -22.89 3.48
N LEU A 51 2.39 -22.34 3.07
CA LEU A 51 1.13 -23.06 2.84
C LEU A 51 0.71 -23.06 1.37
N VAL A 52 1.44 -22.38 0.49
CA VAL A 52 1.11 -22.30 -0.94
C VAL A 52 2.17 -22.91 -1.82
N SER A 53 1.73 -23.43 -2.96
CA SER A 53 2.61 -23.81 -4.06
C SER A 53 2.54 -22.73 -5.13
N VAL A 54 3.70 -22.26 -5.57
CA VAL A 54 3.80 -21.37 -6.74
C VAL A 54 3.52 -22.20 -7.99
N PRO A 55 2.58 -21.80 -8.87
CA PRO A 55 2.36 -22.48 -10.14
C PRO A 55 3.64 -22.55 -10.98
N GLU A 56 3.82 -23.64 -11.74
CA GLU A 56 5.01 -23.81 -12.59
C GLU A 56 5.20 -22.66 -13.60
N SER A 57 4.10 -22.10 -14.13
CA SER A 57 4.13 -20.93 -15.01
C SER A 57 4.63 -19.64 -14.34
N LEU A 58 4.74 -19.62 -13.01
CA LEU A 58 5.20 -18.48 -12.20
C LEU A 58 6.49 -18.83 -11.44
N SER A 59 7.28 -19.78 -11.92
CA SER A 59 8.51 -20.24 -11.27
C SER A 59 9.60 -19.16 -11.10
N HIS A 60 9.44 -18.00 -11.74
CA HIS A 60 10.30 -16.83 -11.55
C HIS A 60 10.04 -16.12 -10.20
N MET A 61 8.91 -16.40 -9.54
CA MET A 61 8.57 -15.80 -8.25
C MET A 61 9.02 -16.70 -7.09
N ARG A 62 9.59 -16.09 -6.05
CA ARG A 62 9.77 -16.79 -4.77
C ARG A 62 8.38 -17.04 -4.14
N PRO A 63 8.19 -18.14 -3.38
CA PRO A 63 6.93 -18.38 -2.66
C PRO A 63 6.47 -17.20 -1.79
N GLN A 64 7.40 -16.49 -1.15
CA GLN A 64 7.19 -15.28 -0.36
C GLN A 64 6.61 -14.14 -1.19
N ASP A 65 7.24 -13.85 -2.32
CA ASP A 65 6.84 -12.81 -3.25
C ASP A 65 5.47 -13.10 -3.86
N TYR A 66 5.23 -14.36 -4.20
CA TYR A 66 3.95 -14.85 -4.69
C TYR A 66 2.87 -14.70 -3.62
N GLY A 67 3.13 -15.12 -2.37
CA GLY A 67 2.21 -14.96 -1.25
C GLY A 67 1.85 -13.50 -0.99
N CYS A 68 2.84 -12.60 -0.97
CA CYS A 68 2.60 -11.16 -0.88
C CYS A 68 1.70 -10.69 -2.03
N THR A 69 2.08 -10.97 -3.28
CA THR A 69 1.32 -10.55 -4.47
C THR A 69 -0.12 -11.07 -4.48
N MET A 70 -0.33 -12.34 -4.11
CA MET A 70 -1.67 -12.93 -4.00
C MET A 70 -2.51 -12.32 -2.87
N SER A 71 -1.88 -11.84 -1.80
CA SER A 71 -2.57 -11.15 -0.70
C SER A 71 -3.11 -9.79 -1.14
N HIS A 72 -2.32 -9.01 -1.87
CA HIS A 72 -2.75 -7.74 -2.47
C HIS A 72 -3.82 -7.96 -3.55
N LEU A 73 -3.65 -8.98 -4.40
CA LEU A 73 -4.67 -9.39 -5.36
C LEU A 73 -6.00 -9.73 -4.67
N ALA A 74 -5.96 -10.46 -3.56
CA ALA A 74 -7.16 -10.82 -2.79
C ALA A 74 -7.85 -9.58 -2.22
N ALA A 75 -7.10 -8.61 -1.70
CA ALA A 75 -7.66 -7.34 -1.21
C ALA A 75 -8.49 -6.62 -2.28
N VAL A 76 -7.92 -6.45 -3.47
CA VAL A 76 -8.57 -5.77 -4.60
C VAL A 76 -9.74 -6.58 -5.16
N LYS A 77 -9.60 -7.91 -5.31
CA LYS A 77 -10.70 -8.78 -5.75
C LYS A 77 -11.90 -8.73 -4.80
N GLN A 78 -11.65 -8.78 -3.50
CA GLN A 78 -12.73 -8.70 -2.51
C GLN A 78 -13.39 -7.30 -2.51
N ALA A 79 -12.61 -6.23 -2.67
CA ALA A 79 -13.16 -4.87 -2.76
C ALA A 79 -14.04 -4.71 -4.02
N LYS A 80 -13.58 -5.19 -5.17
CA LYS A 80 -14.36 -5.25 -6.41
C LYS A 80 -15.64 -6.06 -6.24
N ALA A 81 -15.56 -7.25 -5.64
CA ALA A 81 -16.73 -8.11 -5.41
C ALA A 81 -17.76 -7.47 -4.47
N ALA A 82 -17.31 -6.64 -3.52
CA ALA A 82 -18.17 -5.87 -2.62
C ALA A 82 -18.74 -4.59 -3.26
N GLY A 83 -18.34 -4.24 -4.49
CA GLY A 83 -18.73 -2.99 -5.15
C GLY A 83 -18.17 -1.73 -4.46
N ALA A 84 -17.06 -1.85 -3.74
CA ALA A 84 -16.42 -0.72 -3.06
C ALA A 84 -15.67 0.17 -4.07
N SER A 85 -15.92 1.49 -4.04
CA SER A 85 -15.30 2.46 -4.95
C SER A 85 -13.78 2.54 -4.82
N GLU A 86 -13.24 2.22 -3.64
CA GLU A 86 -11.80 2.10 -3.42
C GLU A 86 -11.51 1.21 -2.20
N VAL A 87 -10.28 0.67 -2.17
CA VAL A 87 -9.73 -0.07 -1.03
C VAL A 87 -8.38 0.49 -0.64
N LEU A 88 -8.27 0.90 0.61
CA LEU A 88 -7.00 1.17 1.28
C LEU A 88 -6.42 -0.13 1.82
N ILE A 89 -5.18 -0.41 1.49
CA ILE A 89 -4.43 -1.59 1.88
C ILE A 89 -3.25 -1.15 2.74
N PHE A 90 -3.15 -1.70 3.94
CA PHE A 90 -1.99 -1.65 4.81
C PHE A 90 -1.28 -3.02 4.83
N GLU A 91 0.05 -3.03 4.95
CA GLU A 91 0.81 -4.18 5.45
C GLU A 91 0.98 -4.10 6.97
N ASP A 92 1.29 -5.23 7.61
CA ASP A 92 1.33 -5.33 9.07
C ASP A 92 2.58 -4.76 9.76
N ASP A 93 3.49 -4.19 8.96
CA ASP A 93 4.67 -3.44 9.40
C ASP A 93 4.59 -1.94 9.04
N ALA A 94 3.41 -1.42 8.70
CA ALA A 94 3.22 0.01 8.52
C ALA A 94 3.31 0.79 9.86
N PHE A 95 3.76 2.04 9.81
CA PHE A 95 3.64 2.99 10.92
C PHE A 95 3.22 4.38 10.43
N PHE A 96 2.62 5.17 11.30
CA PHE A 96 2.04 6.48 10.96
C PHE A 96 2.92 7.62 11.43
N ASP A 97 2.87 8.74 10.70
CA ASP A 97 3.31 10.03 11.22
C ASP A 97 2.63 10.35 12.56
N ALA A 98 3.36 10.95 13.50
CA ALA A 98 2.83 11.28 14.81
C ALA A 98 1.64 12.26 14.74
N ASP A 99 1.62 13.13 13.73
CA ASP A 99 0.57 14.10 13.45
C ASP A 99 -0.37 13.61 12.32
N PHE A 100 -0.38 12.31 11.98
CA PHE A 100 -1.14 11.76 10.87
C PHE A 100 -2.61 12.20 10.89
N ALA A 101 -3.32 12.06 12.01
CA ALA A 101 -4.73 12.45 12.13
C ALA A 101 -4.97 13.96 11.90
N ALA A 102 -3.98 14.81 12.19
CA ALA A 102 -4.06 16.25 11.96
C ALA A 102 -3.72 16.64 10.51
N ARG A 103 -2.79 15.93 9.87
CA ARG A 103 -2.28 16.21 8.51
C ARG A 103 -3.14 15.58 7.41
N PHE A 104 -3.65 14.37 7.63
CA PHE A 104 -4.43 13.62 6.64
C PHE A 104 -5.56 14.43 5.99
N PRO A 105 -6.39 15.20 6.74
CA PRO A 105 -7.48 15.98 6.14
C PRO A 105 -7.02 16.99 5.09
N GLU A 106 -5.87 17.63 5.32
CA GLU A 106 -5.28 18.58 4.39
C GLU A 106 -4.73 17.87 3.15
N PHE A 107 -3.99 16.77 3.37
CA PHE A 107 -3.36 15.99 2.31
C PHE A 107 -4.41 15.42 1.36
N ILE A 108 -5.42 14.72 1.88
CA ILE A 108 -6.45 14.09 1.05
C ILE A 108 -7.27 15.11 0.26
N ALA A 109 -7.47 16.32 0.78
CA ALA A 109 -8.18 17.40 0.09
C ALA A 109 -7.41 17.98 -1.11
N GLN A 110 -6.11 17.71 -1.20
CA GLN A 110 -5.24 18.16 -2.29
C GLN A 110 -5.05 17.11 -3.40
N VAL A 111 -5.53 15.88 -3.20
CA VAL A 111 -5.40 14.81 -4.20
C VAL A 111 -6.29 15.14 -5.42
N PRO A 112 -5.73 15.17 -6.64
CA PRO A 112 -6.52 15.43 -7.85
C PRO A 112 -7.62 14.39 -8.07
N ASP A 113 -8.82 14.81 -8.45
CA ASP A 113 -10.00 13.93 -8.59
C ASP A 113 -9.82 12.78 -9.61
N ASP A 114 -8.88 12.91 -10.55
CA ASP A 114 -8.58 11.93 -11.61
C ASP A 114 -7.63 10.80 -11.18
N TRP A 115 -7.43 10.61 -9.87
CA TRP A 115 -6.57 9.58 -9.31
C TRP A 115 -7.09 8.15 -9.53
N HIS A 116 -6.16 7.20 -9.63
CA HIS A 116 -6.43 5.77 -9.78
C HIS A 116 -5.78 4.95 -8.66
N MET A 117 -4.61 5.40 -8.21
CA MET A 117 -3.89 4.87 -7.06
C MET A 117 -3.37 6.03 -6.20
N LEU A 118 -3.41 5.87 -4.88
CA LEU A 118 -2.86 6.84 -3.93
C LEU A 118 -1.95 6.14 -2.92
N PHE A 119 -0.67 6.48 -2.91
CA PHE A 119 0.26 6.03 -1.88
C PHE A 119 0.21 6.97 -0.68
N LEU A 120 0.07 6.40 0.53
CA LEU A 120 0.18 7.16 1.78
C LEU A 120 1.63 7.26 2.25
N GLY A 121 2.46 6.34 1.78
CA GLY A 121 3.88 6.56 1.62
C GLY A 121 4.49 5.60 0.62
N ALA A 122 5.53 6.05 -0.08
CA ALA A 122 6.27 5.26 -1.05
C ALA A 122 7.72 5.73 -1.16
N TYR A 123 8.52 4.94 -1.85
CA TYR A 123 9.90 5.28 -2.20
C TYR A 123 10.03 5.68 -3.67
N HIS A 124 10.49 6.90 -3.92
CA HIS A 124 10.69 7.49 -5.25
C HIS A 124 12.09 7.18 -5.78
N PHE A 125 12.16 6.41 -6.86
CA PHE A 125 13.41 6.07 -7.58
C PHE A 125 13.68 7.00 -8.76
N THR A 126 12.62 7.61 -9.28
CA THR A 126 12.70 8.75 -10.20
C THR A 126 12.03 9.96 -9.53
N PRO A 127 12.57 11.19 -9.68
CA PRO A 127 11.96 12.38 -9.12
C PRO A 127 10.47 12.47 -9.46
N PRO A 128 9.58 12.55 -8.47
CA PRO A 128 8.16 12.63 -8.74
C PRO A 128 7.80 14.03 -9.26
N ILE A 129 6.61 14.17 -9.83
CA ILE A 129 6.15 15.44 -10.40
C ILE A 129 5.23 16.12 -9.38
N PRO A 130 5.58 17.28 -8.81
CA PRO A 130 4.69 18.00 -7.91
C PRO A 130 3.38 18.38 -8.60
N VAL A 131 2.24 18.10 -7.98
CA VAL A 131 0.90 18.45 -8.52
C VAL A 131 0.07 19.29 -7.55
N ALA A 132 0.35 19.22 -6.24
CA ALA A 132 -0.23 20.06 -5.20
C ALA A 132 0.77 20.21 -4.03
N PRO A 133 0.52 21.08 -3.01
CA PRO A 133 1.47 21.34 -1.93
C PRO A 133 2.01 20.09 -1.23
N ASN A 134 1.15 19.11 -0.96
CA ASN A 134 1.49 17.87 -0.28
C ASN A 134 1.35 16.62 -1.17
N ILE A 135 1.17 16.80 -2.49
CA ILE A 135 0.86 15.72 -3.43
C ILE A 135 1.80 15.77 -4.62
N VAL A 136 2.39 14.61 -4.92
CA VAL A 136 3.19 14.38 -6.11
C VAL A 136 2.58 13.27 -6.96
N LYS A 137 2.77 13.34 -8.29
CA LYS A 137 2.50 12.23 -9.20
C LYS A 137 3.69 11.27 -9.19
N ALA A 138 3.41 10.02 -8.89
CA ALA A 138 4.38 8.93 -8.92
C ALA A 138 4.85 8.68 -10.36
N VAL A 139 6.16 8.47 -10.52
CA VAL A 139 6.79 8.14 -11.81
C VAL A 139 7.38 6.73 -11.73
N GLU A 140 8.28 6.52 -10.78
CA GLU A 140 8.79 5.20 -10.41
C GLU A 140 8.84 5.09 -8.90
N THR A 141 7.75 4.58 -8.32
CA THR A 141 7.69 4.26 -6.90
C THR A 141 7.66 2.77 -6.61
N LEU A 142 8.25 2.40 -5.48
CA LEU A 142 8.13 1.10 -4.86
C LEU A 142 7.57 1.20 -3.45
N THR A 143 7.51 0.03 -2.80
CA THR A 143 6.85 -0.27 -1.53
C THR A 143 5.34 -0.40 -1.67
N ALA A 144 4.75 -1.19 -0.77
CA ALA A 144 3.33 -1.52 -0.77
C ALA A 144 2.71 -1.44 0.64
N HIS A 145 3.41 -0.82 1.58
CA HIS A 145 3.06 -0.82 3.01
C HIS A 145 1.76 -0.05 3.30
N ALA A 146 1.42 0.97 2.50
CA ALA A 146 0.15 1.70 2.61
C ALA A 146 -0.24 2.42 1.32
N TYR A 147 -1.27 1.91 0.63
CA TYR A 147 -1.78 2.53 -0.61
C TYR A 147 -3.25 2.20 -0.88
N VAL A 148 -3.88 3.03 -1.71
CA VAL A 148 -5.28 2.93 -2.10
C VAL A 148 -5.37 2.58 -3.57
N VAL A 149 -6.27 1.65 -3.92
CA VAL A 149 -6.64 1.34 -5.31
C VAL A 149 -8.08 1.75 -5.52
N ARG A 150 -8.37 2.54 -6.55
CA ARG A 150 -9.73 2.93 -6.95
C ARG A 150 -10.34 1.90 -7.90
N ASP A 151 -11.65 1.80 -7.93
CA ASP A 151 -12.43 0.90 -8.79
C ASP A 151 -12.06 0.99 -10.28
N SER A 152 -11.83 2.21 -10.78
CA SER A 152 -11.32 2.50 -12.12
C SER A 152 -9.99 1.82 -12.46
N LEU A 153 -9.22 1.38 -11.46
CA LEU A 153 -7.97 0.64 -11.61
C LEU A 153 -8.09 -0.86 -11.32
N TYR A 154 -9.17 -1.32 -10.69
CA TYR A 154 -9.28 -2.71 -10.23
C TYR A 154 -9.07 -3.73 -11.36
N ASP A 155 -9.63 -3.50 -12.54
CA ASP A 155 -9.52 -4.46 -13.65
C ASP A 155 -8.08 -4.62 -14.12
N ALA A 156 -7.35 -3.51 -14.30
CA ALA A 156 -5.96 -3.54 -14.70
C ALA A 156 -5.07 -4.12 -13.59
N PHE A 157 -5.34 -3.76 -12.32
CA PHE A 157 -4.62 -4.31 -11.16
C PHE A 157 -4.82 -5.82 -11.04
N ILE A 158 -6.04 -6.30 -11.19
CA ILE A 158 -6.36 -7.74 -11.14
C ILE A 158 -5.69 -8.45 -12.31
N ALA A 159 -5.83 -7.92 -13.53
CA ALA A 159 -5.28 -8.55 -14.73
C ALA A 159 -3.76 -8.73 -14.66
N ILE A 160 -3.02 -7.71 -14.19
CA ILE A 160 -1.55 -7.83 -14.08
C ILE A 160 -1.15 -8.78 -12.94
N ASN A 161 -1.89 -8.82 -11.83
CA ASN A 161 -1.53 -9.62 -10.66
C ASN A 161 -2.10 -11.05 -10.66
N GLU A 162 -3.04 -11.41 -11.56
CA GLU A 162 -3.51 -12.79 -11.74
C GLU A 162 -2.46 -13.70 -12.41
N ASN A 163 -1.65 -13.13 -13.29
CA ASN A 163 -0.48 -13.78 -13.88
C ASN A 163 0.73 -12.83 -13.76
N PRO A 164 1.24 -12.64 -12.53
CA PRO A 164 2.17 -11.58 -12.19
C PRO A 164 3.53 -11.74 -12.90
N PRO A 165 3.94 -10.78 -13.74
CA PRO A 165 5.27 -10.81 -14.35
C PRO A 165 6.36 -10.46 -13.32
N ALA A 166 6.01 -9.75 -12.25
CA ALA A 166 6.89 -9.38 -11.15
C ALA A 166 6.12 -9.32 -9.83
N ILE A 167 6.82 -8.93 -8.77
CA ILE A 167 6.24 -8.66 -7.44
C ILE A 167 5.28 -7.46 -7.46
N ASN A 168 4.35 -7.40 -6.49
CA ASN A 168 3.27 -6.41 -6.44
C ASN A 168 3.71 -4.94 -6.64
N ASP A 169 4.77 -4.49 -5.97
CA ASP A 169 5.26 -3.11 -6.08
C ASP A 169 5.81 -2.80 -7.49
N ARG A 170 6.49 -3.75 -8.14
CA ARG A 170 6.91 -3.64 -9.55
C ARG A 170 5.72 -3.67 -10.50
N ASN A 171 4.69 -4.47 -10.21
CA ASN A 171 3.45 -4.45 -10.99
C ASN A 171 2.75 -3.09 -10.84
N ASN A 172 2.77 -2.49 -9.65
CA ASN A 172 2.26 -1.12 -9.44
C ASN A 172 3.06 -0.09 -10.23
N LEU A 173 4.39 -0.25 -10.36
CA LEU A 173 5.22 0.61 -11.22
C LEU A 173 4.78 0.53 -12.68
N VAL A 174 4.44 -0.66 -13.20
CA VAL A 174 3.87 -0.79 -14.56
C VAL A 174 2.54 -0.03 -14.67
N LEU A 175 1.68 -0.09 -13.66
CA LEU A 175 0.42 0.66 -13.64
C LEU A 175 0.64 2.20 -13.62
N GLN A 176 1.67 2.69 -12.94
CA GLN A 176 2.03 4.12 -12.90
C GLN A 176 2.31 4.71 -14.29
N GLN A 177 2.73 3.89 -15.25
CA GLN A 177 3.02 4.35 -16.62
C GLN A 177 1.76 4.72 -17.42
N THR A 178 0.60 4.18 -17.01
CA THR A 178 -0.67 4.36 -17.75
C THR A 178 -1.72 5.10 -16.93
N PHE A 179 -1.69 4.96 -15.60
CA PHE A 179 -2.70 5.49 -14.69
C PHE A 179 -2.16 6.67 -13.86
N ASN A 180 -3.07 7.54 -13.41
CA ASN A 180 -2.70 8.60 -12.47
C ASN A 180 -2.52 8.02 -11.07
N CYS A 181 -1.27 7.79 -10.70
CA CYS A 181 -0.87 7.37 -9.37
C CYS A 181 -0.26 8.57 -8.64
N TYR A 182 -0.79 8.91 -7.47
CA TYR A 182 -0.29 10.01 -6.64
C TYR A 182 0.29 9.48 -5.33
N CYS A 183 1.15 10.27 -4.70
CA CYS A 183 1.73 9.99 -3.39
C CYS A 183 1.63 11.23 -2.50
N PHE A 184 1.42 11.00 -1.21
CA PHE A 184 1.66 12.03 -0.20
C PHE A 184 3.14 12.36 -0.12
N GLU A 185 3.46 13.65 -0.08
CA GLU A 185 4.83 14.15 0.10
C GLU A 185 4.83 15.33 1.09
N PRO A 186 5.46 15.19 2.28
CA PRO A 186 6.13 13.99 2.78
C PRO A 186 5.17 12.82 3.00
N ASN A 187 5.71 11.59 3.03
CA ASN A 187 4.91 10.41 3.37
C ASN A 187 4.23 10.61 4.73
N LEU A 188 2.99 10.15 4.87
CA LEU A 188 2.29 10.10 6.16
C LEU A 188 2.33 8.69 6.79
N VAL A 189 2.73 7.68 6.02
CA VAL A 189 2.87 6.30 6.50
C VAL A 189 4.21 5.73 6.02
N GLY A 190 4.99 5.18 6.94
CA GLY A 190 6.26 4.50 6.68
C GLY A 190 6.17 3.00 6.91
N GLN A 191 7.31 2.31 6.81
CA GLN A 191 7.45 0.88 7.10
C GLN A 191 8.47 0.67 8.22
N GLU A 192 8.11 -0.07 9.26
CA GLU A 192 8.96 -0.33 10.41
C GLU A 192 10.21 -1.13 10.03
N SER A 193 11.31 -0.88 10.75
CA SER A 193 12.43 -1.83 10.76
C SER A 193 12.05 -3.13 11.46
N GLY A 194 12.63 -4.24 11.04
CA GLY A 194 12.43 -5.52 11.70
C GLY A 194 12.55 -6.71 10.76
N TYR A 195 12.40 -7.91 11.31
CA TYR A 195 12.46 -9.15 10.52
C TYR A 195 11.27 -9.25 9.56
N SER A 196 11.53 -9.34 8.27
CA SER A 196 10.55 -9.51 7.21
C SER A 196 10.36 -10.98 6.87
N ASP A 197 9.12 -11.46 6.95
CA ASP A 197 8.75 -12.81 6.51
C ASP A 197 8.85 -12.99 4.98
N ILE A 198 8.87 -11.89 4.22
CA ILE A 198 9.00 -11.90 2.76
C ILE A 198 10.48 -12.02 2.37
N MET A 199 11.34 -11.25 3.04
CA MET A 199 12.77 -11.19 2.73
C MET A 199 13.60 -12.24 3.47
N ASP A 200 13.06 -12.84 4.53
CA ASP A 200 13.77 -13.77 5.43
C ASP A 200 14.99 -13.13 6.11
N GLU A 201 14.92 -11.83 6.38
CA GLU A 201 16.00 -11.05 6.99
C GLU A 201 15.45 -9.82 7.71
N VAL A 202 16.32 -9.14 8.47
CA VAL A 202 15.98 -7.86 9.11
C VAL A 202 16.09 -6.74 8.08
N MET A 203 14.97 -6.09 7.80
CA MET A 203 14.89 -4.95 6.91
C MET A 203 15.06 -3.65 7.70
N PRO A 204 15.73 -2.63 7.12
CA PRO A 204 15.76 -1.29 7.69
C PRO A 204 14.37 -0.65 7.65
N GLU A 205 14.18 0.38 8.46
CA GLU A 205 12.99 1.22 8.39
C GLU A 205 12.93 1.92 7.03
N LYS A 206 11.70 2.05 6.50
CA LYS A 206 11.41 2.98 5.41
C LYS A 206 10.78 4.25 5.99
N PRO A 207 11.58 5.29 6.30
CA PRO A 207 11.10 6.49 6.99
C PRO A 207 10.09 7.31 6.19
N LEU A 208 9.42 8.22 6.90
CA LEU A 208 8.47 9.19 6.34
C LEU A 208 9.14 10.22 5.42
N THR A 209 10.41 10.53 5.67
CA THR A 209 11.20 11.47 4.86
C THR A 209 12.54 10.85 4.50
N TYR A 210 13.00 11.13 3.29
CA TYR A 210 14.26 10.65 2.75
C TYR A 210 14.70 11.59 1.61
N SER A 211 15.96 11.46 1.17
CA SER A 211 16.44 12.22 0.00
C SER A 211 15.85 11.63 -1.27
N MET A 212 15.18 12.45 -2.07
CA MET A 212 14.59 12.05 -3.35
C MET A 212 15.43 12.48 -4.55
N PRO A 213 15.62 11.60 -5.55
CA PRO A 213 15.23 10.20 -5.55
C PRO A 213 16.15 9.37 -4.63
N ILE A 214 15.74 8.17 -4.28
CA ILE A 214 16.65 7.20 -3.65
C ILE A 214 17.82 6.97 -4.62
N PRO A 215 19.07 7.26 -4.21
CA PRO A 215 20.23 7.05 -5.06
C PRO A 215 20.42 5.56 -5.33
N ASP A 216 20.94 5.24 -6.51
CA ASP A 216 21.19 3.87 -6.98
C ASP A 216 19.90 3.01 -6.97
N GLY A 217 19.08 3.19 -8.00
CA GLY A 217 17.90 2.36 -8.19
C GLY A 217 18.26 0.90 -8.48
N TRP A 218 17.77 0.02 -7.61
CA TRP A 218 17.88 -1.45 -7.58
C TRP A 218 19.28 -2.04 -7.72
#